data_AF-A0A535G6U0-F1
#
_entry.id   AF-A0A535G6U0-F1
#
_cell.length_a   1.000
_cell.length_b   1.000
_cell.length_c   1.000
_cell.angle_alpha   90.00
_cell.angle_beta   90.00
_cell.angle_gamma   90.00
#
_symmetry.space_group_name_H-M   'P 1'
#
loop_
_entity.id
_entity.type
_entity.pdbx_description
1 polymer ?
#
loop_
_entity_poly.entity_id
_entity_poly.type
_entity_poly.pdbx_seq_one_letter_code
_entity_poly.pdbx_strand_id
1 'polypeptide(L)'
;MSEFFSAGVAAEFFPRWQALVGAAREILERRSPAMVDPAETFITGEGKEICMLVIPHRWLGGVSLVIVARPEWIDLRWAVVTDLRDHDQIDLGKVVDGWASLDAAVQALDPVVVQELSRFIQWSCVYRGEAARPRRIRASLDLNGQLSRLDVVSEFSLWPWPRREVVERTSLSSTNPPAFRLPVPIGRLLKQA
;
A
#
# COMPACT_ATOMS: atom_id res chain seq x y z
N MET A 1 -17.07 -10.45 14.38
CA MET A 1 -17.12 -9.62 13.15
C MET A 1 -15.68 -9.26 12.84
N SER A 2 -15.23 -9.50 11.60
CA SER A 2 -13.86 -9.16 11.14
C SER A 2 -13.58 -7.67 11.34
N GLU A 3 -12.35 -7.33 11.77
CA GLU A 3 -11.92 -5.93 11.93
C GLU A 3 -11.29 -5.36 10.65
N PHE A 4 -10.88 -6.21 9.69
CA PHE A 4 -10.20 -5.79 8.46
C PHE A 4 -11.17 -5.49 7.30
N PHE A 5 -10.83 -4.44 6.56
CA PHE A 5 -11.60 -3.81 5.50
C PHE A 5 -12.78 -3.00 6.02
N SER A 6 -12.49 -1.75 6.42
CA SER A 6 -13.51 -0.72 6.55
C SER A 6 -14.00 -0.35 5.15
N ALA A 7 -15.30 -0.39 4.93
CA ALA A 7 -15.90 -0.02 3.66
C ALA A 7 -15.68 1.48 3.37
N GLY A 8 -14.87 1.82 2.36
CA GLY A 8 -15.09 3.07 1.59
C GLY A 8 -16.34 2.92 0.72
N VAL A 9 -16.49 1.72 0.16
CA VAL A 9 -17.70 1.16 -0.43
C VAL A 9 -17.78 -0.30 0.07
N ALA A 10 -18.94 -0.76 0.54
CA ALA A 10 -19.07 -2.06 1.21
C ALA A 10 -18.68 -3.25 0.30
N ALA A 11 -18.10 -4.31 0.86
CA ALA A 11 -17.72 -5.52 0.11
C ALA A 11 -18.90 -6.17 -0.64
N GLU A 12 -20.13 -5.85 -0.24
CA GLU A 12 -21.38 -6.22 -0.91
C GLU A 12 -21.54 -5.63 -2.32
N PHE A 13 -20.78 -4.58 -2.69
CA PHE A 13 -20.83 -3.96 -4.01
C PHE A 13 -20.01 -4.70 -5.08
N PHE A 14 -19.19 -5.68 -4.68
CA PHE A 14 -18.31 -6.43 -5.58
C PHE A 14 -18.58 -7.96 -5.51
N PRO A 15 -19.79 -8.44 -5.87
CA PRO A 15 -20.16 -9.84 -5.72
C PRO A 15 -19.20 -10.81 -6.44
N ARG A 16 -18.66 -10.40 -7.59
CA ARG A 16 -17.65 -11.17 -8.34
C ARG A 16 -16.34 -11.39 -7.56
N TRP A 17 -15.97 -10.45 -6.71
CA TRP A 17 -14.65 -10.42 -6.07
C TRP A 17 -14.68 -10.87 -4.60
N GLN A 18 -15.82 -11.35 -4.10
CA GLN A 18 -16.00 -11.75 -2.70
C GLN A 18 -15.02 -12.85 -2.27
N ALA A 19 -14.73 -13.82 -3.13
CA ALA A 19 -13.77 -14.88 -2.83
C ALA A 19 -12.36 -14.32 -2.60
N LEU A 20 -11.93 -13.37 -3.45
CA LEU A 20 -10.63 -12.71 -3.34
C LEU A 20 -10.54 -11.83 -2.09
N VAL A 21 -11.59 -11.05 -1.82
CA VAL A 21 -11.70 -10.21 -0.60
C VAL A 21 -11.67 -11.07 0.65
N GLY A 22 -12.43 -12.18 0.66
CA GLY A 22 -12.44 -13.13 1.76
C GLY A 22 -11.07 -13.72 2.02
N ALA A 23 -10.38 -14.18 0.98
CA ALA A 23 -9.03 -14.73 1.08
C ALA A 23 -8.04 -13.70 1.63
N ALA A 24 -8.02 -12.48 1.09
CA ALA A 24 -7.15 -11.40 1.57
C ALA A 24 -7.39 -11.07 3.05
N ARG A 25 -8.66 -11.02 3.47
CA ARG A 25 -9.05 -10.77 4.86
C ARG A 25 -8.55 -11.87 5.79
N GLU A 26 -8.78 -13.12 5.43
CA GLU A 26 -8.35 -14.27 6.25
C GLU A 26 -6.82 -14.27 6.45
N ILE A 27 -6.06 -13.92 5.41
CA ILE A 27 -4.60 -13.78 5.50
C ILE A 27 -4.24 -12.66 6.50
N LEU A 28 -4.84 -11.48 6.39
CA LEU A 28 -4.55 -10.35 7.28
C LEU A 28 -4.93 -10.63 8.74
N GLU A 29 -6.07 -11.30 8.98
CA GLU A 29 -6.48 -11.71 10.31
C GLU A 29 -5.50 -12.73 10.90
N ARG A 30 -5.19 -13.79 10.15
CA ARG A 30 -4.27 -14.85 10.58
C ARG A 30 -2.87 -14.31 10.88
N ARG A 31 -2.38 -13.36 10.07
CA ARG A 31 -1.02 -12.81 10.20
C ARG A 31 -0.95 -11.63 11.16
N SER A 32 -2.04 -10.88 11.34
CA SER A 32 -2.14 -9.69 12.20
C SER A 32 -0.91 -8.77 12.10
N PRO A 33 -0.56 -8.27 10.90
CA PRO A 33 0.66 -7.49 10.69
C PRO A 33 0.63 -6.16 11.47
N ALA A 34 1.64 -5.93 12.31
CA ALA A 34 1.65 -4.85 13.30
C ALA A 34 1.67 -3.42 12.74
N MET A 35 2.09 -3.23 11.47
CA MET A 35 2.08 -1.93 10.79
C MET A 35 0.89 -1.74 9.85
N VAL A 36 -0.11 -2.62 9.91
CA VAL A 36 -1.39 -2.43 9.22
C VAL A 36 -2.43 -2.03 10.25
N ASP A 37 -3.23 -1.01 9.93
CA ASP A 37 -4.45 -0.73 10.68
C ASP A 37 -5.65 -1.31 9.95
N PRO A 38 -6.45 -2.20 10.59
CA PRO A 38 -7.69 -2.66 10.00
C PRO A 38 -8.65 -1.52 9.60
N ALA A 39 -8.66 -0.42 10.37
CA ALA A 39 -9.48 0.76 10.10
C ALA A 39 -8.96 1.61 8.91
N GLU A 40 -7.68 1.48 8.57
CA GLU A 40 -7.08 2.13 7.41
C GLU A 40 -7.03 1.22 6.17
N THR A 41 -7.42 -0.04 6.32
CA THR A 41 -7.50 -1.01 5.23
C THR A 41 -8.89 -0.93 4.63
N PHE A 42 -8.99 -0.76 3.31
CA PHE A 42 -10.28 -0.51 2.66
C PHE A 42 -10.38 -1.14 1.27
N ILE A 43 -11.60 -1.19 0.76
CA ILE A 43 -11.93 -1.63 -0.60
C ILE A 43 -12.52 -0.44 -1.34
N THR A 44 -12.07 -0.23 -2.57
CA THR A 44 -12.60 0.76 -3.52
C THR A 44 -12.61 0.16 -4.93
N GLY A 45 -13.12 0.87 -5.92
CA GLY A 45 -13.21 0.35 -7.27
C GLY A 45 -13.82 1.35 -8.24
N GLU A 46 -13.76 1.01 -9.52
CA GLU A 46 -14.42 1.76 -10.59
C GLU A 46 -15.54 0.90 -11.18
N GLY A 47 -16.78 1.31 -10.94
CA GLY A 47 -17.96 0.53 -11.31
C GLY A 47 -18.04 -0.80 -10.54
N LYS A 48 -18.67 -1.82 -11.16
CA LYS A 48 -18.83 -3.16 -10.56
C LYS A 48 -17.73 -4.14 -10.93
N GLU A 49 -16.94 -3.79 -11.95
CA GLU A 49 -15.98 -4.72 -12.57
C GLU A 49 -14.58 -4.59 -11.96
N ILE A 50 -14.19 -3.40 -11.50
CA ILE A 50 -12.85 -3.15 -10.96
C ILE A 50 -12.94 -3.09 -9.44
N CYS A 51 -12.16 -3.92 -8.76
CA CYS A 51 -12.02 -3.92 -7.31
C CYS A 51 -10.56 -3.70 -6.93
N MET A 52 -10.34 -2.81 -5.98
CA MET A 52 -9.03 -2.47 -5.44
C MET A 52 -9.08 -2.65 -3.93
N LEU A 53 -8.28 -3.57 -3.41
CA LEU A 53 -8.09 -3.78 -1.98
C LEU A 53 -6.80 -3.08 -1.56
N VAL A 54 -6.91 -2.08 -0.70
CA VAL A 54 -5.79 -1.24 -0.29
C VAL A 54 -5.40 -1.58 1.14
N ILE A 55 -4.16 -2.02 1.32
CA ILE A 55 -3.57 -2.41 2.60
C ILE A 55 -2.38 -1.48 2.88
N PRO A 56 -2.61 -0.33 3.54
CA PRO A 56 -1.57 0.65 3.76
C PRO A 56 -0.64 0.27 4.92
N HIS A 57 0.62 0.69 4.82
CA HIS A 57 1.47 0.81 5.99
C HIS A 57 1.08 2.08 6.77
N ARG A 58 0.64 1.93 8.02
CA ARG A 58 0.04 3.02 8.83
C ARG A 58 0.89 4.29 8.99
N TRP A 59 2.22 4.15 8.91
CA TRP A 59 3.19 5.25 9.10
C TRP A 59 3.94 5.73 7.86
N LEU A 60 3.63 5.23 6.65
CA LEU A 60 4.40 5.56 5.44
C LEU A 60 3.60 6.39 4.42
N GLY A 61 2.62 7.16 4.88
CA GLY A 61 1.94 8.18 4.07
C GLY A 61 1.28 7.65 2.81
N GLY A 62 0.69 6.46 2.87
CA GLY A 62 -0.03 5.85 1.74
C GLY A 62 0.76 4.79 0.95
N VAL A 63 2.01 4.49 1.32
CA VAL A 63 2.69 3.29 0.79
C VAL A 63 1.88 2.06 1.17
N SER A 64 1.35 1.38 0.16
CA SER A 64 0.33 0.35 0.32
C SER A 64 0.64 -0.86 -0.54
N LEU A 65 0.32 -2.03 0.00
CA LEU A 65 0.14 -3.23 -0.79
C LEU A 65 -1.30 -3.20 -1.34
N VAL A 66 -1.45 -3.36 -2.64
CA VAL A 66 -2.74 -3.22 -3.33
C VAL A 66 -2.99 -4.45 -4.17
N ILE A 67 -4.16 -5.06 -3.99
CA ILE A 67 -4.69 -6.07 -4.92
C ILE A 67 -5.59 -5.34 -5.89
N VAL A 68 -5.29 -5.41 -7.18
CA VAL A 68 -6.15 -4.85 -8.24
C VAL A 68 -6.77 -6.02 -8.99
N ALA A 69 -8.09 -6.09 -9.00
CA ALA A 69 -8.87 -7.11 -9.67
C ALA A 69 -9.73 -6.48 -10.77
N ARG A 70 -9.52 -6.95 -12.00
CA ARG A 70 -10.30 -6.61 -13.19
C ARG A 70 -10.77 -7.91 -13.86
N PRO A 71 -11.80 -7.87 -14.72
CA PRO A 71 -12.25 -9.06 -15.43
C PRO A 71 -11.15 -9.76 -16.24
N GLU A 72 -10.21 -8.98 -16.78
CA GLU A 72 -9.16 -9.43 -17.68
C GLU A 72 -7.91 -9.92 -16.95
N TRP A 73 -7.63 -9.38 -15.75
CA TRP A 73 -6.43 -9.70 -14.98
C TRP A 73 -6.59 -9.32 -13.50
N ILE A 74 -5.85 -9.99 -12.64
CA ILE A 74 -5.73 -9.68 -11.22
C ILE A 74 -4.26 -9.57 -10.90
N ASP A 75 -3.84 -8.58 -10.14
CA ASP A 75 -2.46 -8.50 -9.68
C ASP A 75 -2.31 -7.94 -8.27
N LEU A 76 -1.13 -8.18 -7.72
CA LEU A 76 -0.67 -7.62 -6.46
C LEU A 76 0.46 -6.63 -6.75
N ARG A 77 0.37 -5.43 -6.21
CA ARG A 77 1.34 -4.37 -6.46
C ARG A 77 1.61 -3.50 -5.23
N TRP A 78 2.78 -2.87 -5.20
CA TRP A 78 3.05 -1.78 -4.29
C TRP A 78 2.74 -0.43 -4.95
N ALA A 79 2.02 0.43 -4.24
CA ALA A 79 1.65 1.76 -4.73
C ALA A 79 1.71 2.81 -3.62
N VAL A 80 1.71 4.09 -4.00
CA VAL A 80 1.56 5.22 -3.07
C VAL A 80 0.18 5.80 -3.25
N VAL A 81 -0.74 5.48 -2.34
CA VAL A 81 -2.15 5.85 -2.41
C VAL A 81 -2.42 6.97 -1.39
N THR A 82 -2.53 8.21 -1.86
CA THR A 82 -2.58 9.40 -0.98
C THR A 82 -3.87 10.21 -1.08
N ASP A 83 -4.51 10.22 -2.23
CA ASP A 83 -5.78 10.94 -2.39
C ASP A 83 -6.70 10.36 -3.47
N LEU A 84 -6.36 9.26 -4.17
CA LEU A 84 -7.20 8.61 -5.19
C LEU A 84 -7.82 9.57 -6.23
N ARG A 85 -7.32 10.82 -6.35
CA ARG A 85 -7.86 11.85 -7.26
C ARG A 85 -7.65 11.44 -8.70
N ASP A 86 -6.48 10.88 -8.94
CA ASP A 86 -6.07 10.29 -10.18
C ASP A 86 -5.76 8.80 -9.88
N HIS A 87 -6.52 7.88 -10.46
CA HIS A 87 -6.29 6.42 -10.34
C HIS A 87 -4.86 6.02 -10.79
N ASP A 88 -4.16 6.92 -11.50
CA ASP A 88 -2.74 6.91 -11.84
C ASP A 88 -1.85 6.48 -10.65
N GLN A 89 -2.19 6.83 -9.41
CA GLN A 89 -1.38 6.43 -8.24
C GLN A 89 -1.26 4.90 -8.09
N ILE A 90 -2.33 4.18 -8.43
CA ILE A 90 -2.38 2.71 -8.38
C ILE A 90 -1.89 2.12 -9.71
N ASP A 91 -2.25 2.74 -10.85
CA ASP A 91 -1.81 2.31 -12.18
C ASP A 91 -0.29 2.43 -12.37
N LEU A 92 0.36 3.39 -11.70
CA LEU A 92 1.83 3.59 -11.68
C LEU A 92 2.56 2.72 -10.65
N GLY A 93 1.82 1.86 -9.93
CA GLY A 93 2.37 0.93 -8.94
C GLY A 93 3.38 -0.06 -9.52
N LYS A 94 4.00 -0.84 -8.62
CA LYS A 94 5.01 -1.85 -8.94
C LYS A 94 4.41 -3.23 -8.71
N VAL A 95 4.06 -3.89 -9.82
CA VAL A 95 3.50 -5.25 -9.81
C VAL A 95 4.54 -6.23 -9.24
N VAL A 96 4.08 -7.06 -8.33
CA VAL A 96 4.86 -8.11 -7.67
C VAL A 96 4.51 -9.47 -8.26
N ASP A 97 3.22 -9.74 -8.44
CA ASP A 97 2.71 -10.96 -9.06
C ASP A 97 1.37 -10.68 -9.74
N GLY A 98 1.01 -11.50 -10.73
CA GLY A 98 -0.20 -11.32 -11.53
C GLY A 98 -0.79 -12.65 -12.01
N TRP A 99 -2.12 -12.69 -12.09
CA TRP A 99 -2.89 -13.90 -12.34
C TRP A 99 -3.95 -13.65 -13.41
N ALA A 100 -4.10 -14.64 -14.30
CA ALA A 100 -5.03 -14.58 -15.43
C ALA A 100 -6.49 -14.86 -15.03
N SER A 101 -6.74 -15.33 -13.81
CA SER A 101 -8.09 -15.67 -13.33
C SER A 101 -8.23 -15.52 -11.82
N LEU A 102 -9.49 -15.41 -11.38
CA LEU A 102 -9.85 -15.36 -9.96
C LEU A 102 -9.39 -16.62 -9.20
N ASP A 103 -9.61 -17.80 -9.76
CA ASP A 103 -9.24 -19.06 -9.11
C ASP A 103 -7.72 -19.17 -8.94
N ALA A 104 -6.96 -18.78 -9.95
CA ALA A 104 -5.50 -18.75 -9.88
C ALA A 104 -5.02 -17.75 -8.81
N ALA A 105 -5.63 -16.55 -8.77
CA ALA A 105 -5.32 -15.54 -7.76
C ALA A 105 -5.59 -16.07 -6.35
N VAL A 106 -6.78 -16.62 -6.08
CA VAL A 106 -7.15 -17.12 -4.74
C VAL A 106 -6.21 -18.24 -4.28
N GLN A 107 -5.80 -19.14 -5.17
CA GLN A 107 -4.88 -20.24 -4.83
C GLN A 107 -3.45 -19.76 -4.53
N ALA A 108 -2.99 -18.73 -5.24
CA ALA A 108 -1.63 -18.20 -5.11
C ALA A 108 -1.51 -17.08 -4.06
N LEU A 109 -2.62 -16.50 -3.60
CA LEU A 109 -2.63 -15.26 -2.82
C LEU A 109 -1.86 -15.36 -1.50
N ASP A 110 -2.08 -16.43 -0.72
CA ASP A 110 -1.50 -16.55 0.63
C ASP A 110 0.02 -16.48 0.65
N PRO A 111 0.78 -17.34 -0.07
CA PRO A 111 2.24 -17.29 -0.02
C PRO A 111 2.79 -15.94 -0.51
N VAL A 112 2.18 -15.33 -1.52
CA VAL A 112 2.63 -14.05 -2.08
C VAL A 112 2.37 -12.91 -1.11
N VAL A 113 1.16 -12.80 -0.56
CA VAL A 113 0.84 -11.76 0.43
C VAL A 113 1.67 -11.93 1.68
N VAL A 114 1.87 -13.14 2.20
CA VAL A 114 2.69 -13.39 3.39
C VAL A 114 4.15 -12.95 3.17
N GLN A 115 4.69 -13.20 1.98
CA GLN A 115 6.01 -12.69 1.59
C GLN A 115 6.04 -11.16 1.56
N GLU A 116 5.05 -10.52 0.92
CA GLU A 116 4.98 -9.06 0.83
C GLU A 116 4.78 -8.37 2.17
N LEU A 117 4.00 -8.96 3.08
CA LEU A 117 3.84 -8.45 4.44
C LEU A 117 5.18 -8.38 5.19
N SER A 118 6.12 -9.26 4.85
CA SER A 118 7.45 -9.33 5.46
C SER A 118 8.51 -8.58 4.66
N ARG A 119 8.19 -8.12 3.44
CA ARG A 119 9.14 -7.46 2.55
C ARG A 119 9.66 -6.17 3.18
N PHE A 120 10.98 -6.02 3.18
CA PHE A 120 11.61 -4.81 3.69
C PHE A 120 11.36 -3.63 2.77
N ILE A 121 10.90 -2.55 3.39
CA ILE A 121 10.76 -1.22 2.82
C ILE A 121 11.90 -0.37 3.39
N GLN A 122 12.76 0.12 2.50
CA GLN A 122 13.72 1.16 2.86
C GLN A 122 13.02 2.52 2.82
N TRP A 123 12.87 3.13 3.99
CA TRP A 123 12.24 4.43 4.19
C TRP A 123 13.29 5.53 4.26
N SER A 124 13.39 6.34 3.20
CA SER A 124 14.34 7.44 3.11
C SER A 124 13.62 8.78 3.33
N CYS A 125 14.09 9.51 4.33
CA CYS A 125 13.65 10.86 4.66
C CYS A 125 14.81 11.85 4.45
N VAL A 126 14.68 12.74 3.47
CA VAL A 126 15.68 13.76 3.16
C VAL A 126 15.26 15.10 3.72
N TYR A 127 16.09 15.60 4.64
CA TYR A 127 15.97 16.90 5.30
C TYR A 127 16.91 17.91 4.63
N ARG A 128 16.55 19.20 4.71
CA ARG A 128 17.40 20.30 4.25
C ARG A 128 17.62 21.31 5.38
N GLY A 129 18.87 21.74 5.58
CA GLY A 129 19.25 22.61 6.69
C GLY A 129 18.81 22.00 8.04
N GLU A 130 18.23 22.83 8.89
CA GLU A 130 17.72 22.44 10.22
C GLU A 130 16.23 22.10 10.22
N ALA A 131 15.63 21.84 9.04
CA ALA A 131 14.19 21.57 8.95
C ALA A 131 13.79 20.33 9.77
N ALA A 132 12.74 20.49 10.59
CA ALA A 132 12.18 19.39 11.39
C ALA A 132 11.36 18.40 10.54
N ARG A 133 10.99 18.75 9.30
CA ARG A 133 10.23 17.90 8.38
C ARG A 133 11.05 17.57 7.13
N PRO A 134 10.99 16.33 6.63
CA PRO A 134 11.64 15.96 5.39
C PRO A 134 10.97 16.67 4.21
N ARG A 135 11.78 17.09 3.25
CA ARG A 135 11.34 17.69 1.97
C ARG A 135 11.14 16.64 0.89
N ARG A 136 11.76 15.49 1.06
CA ARG A 136 11.58 14.34 0.18
C ARG A 136 11.50 13.08 1.00
N ILE A 137 10.53 12.25 0.66
CA ILE A 137 10.28 10.97 1.30
C ILE A 137 10.13 9.93 0.21
N ARG A 138 10.88 8.83 0.32
CA ARG A 138 10.81 7.70 -0.62
C ARG A 138 10.73 6.39 0.12
N ALA A 139 9.88 5.50 -0.40
CA ALA A 139 9.96 4.08 -0.11
C ALA A 139 10.72 3.39 -1.24
N SER A 140 11.64 2.50 -0.90
CA SER A 140 12.30 1.62 -1.87
C SER A 140 12.16 0.16 -1.43
N LEU A 141 11.85 -0.70 -2.38
CA LEU A 141 11.66 -2.13 -2.18
C LEU A 141 12.56 -2.87 -3.17
N ASP A 142 13.19 -3.96 -2.75
CA ASP A 142 13.75 -4.91 -3.71
C ASP A 142 12.60 -5.80 -4.19
N LEU A 143 12.30 -5.79 -5.49
CA LEU A 143 11.36 -6.70 -6.13
C LEU A 143 12.16 -7.57 -7.11
N ASN A 144 12.36 -8.85 -6.77
CA ASN A 144 13.07 -9.83 -7.60
C ASN A 144 14.48 -9.39 -8.05
N GLY A 145 15.24 -8.76 -7.16
CA GLY A 145 16.59 -8.24 -7.45
C GLY A 145 16.60 -6.85 -8.06
N GLN A 146 15.42 -6.26 -8.33
CA GLN A 146 15.29 -4.92 -8.87
C GLN A 146 14.82 -3.94 -7.80
N LEU A 147 15.63 -2.91 -7.56
CA LEU A 147 15.26 -1.82 -6.66
C LEU A 147 14.13 -0.98 -7.28
N SER A 148 12.93 -1.14 -6.74
CA SER A 148 11.73 -0.39 -7.07
C SER A 148 11.55 0.79 -6.14
N ARG A 149 11.28 1.97 -6.70
CA ARG A 149 11.12 3.22 -5.94
C ARG A 149 9.68 3.72 -6.02
N LEU A 150 9.22 4.23 -4.89
CA LEU A 150 7.91 4.83 -4.66
C LEU A 150 8.14 6.20 -4.02
N ASP A 151 7.88 7.27 -4.77
CA ASP A 151 8.00 8.64 -4.26
C ASP A 151 6.73 9.01 -3.49
N VAL A 152 6.88 9.34 -2.19
CA VAL A 152 5.76 9.67 -1.30
C VAL A 152 5.59 11.18 -1.17
N VAL A 153 6.70 11.88 -0.96
CA VAL A 153 6.74 13.34 -0.95
C VAL A 153 7.95 13.77 -1.76
N SER A 154 7.77 14.74 -2.65
CA SER A 154 8.86 15.37 -3.36
C SER A 154 8.59 16.86 -3.51
N GLU A 155 9.17 17.65 -2.62
CA GLU A 155 9.17 19.10 -2.74
C GLU A 155 10.42 19.56 -3.50
N PHE A 156 10.20 20.23 -4.63
CA PHE A 156 11.28 20.82 -5.39
C PHE A 156 11.86 22.03 -4.64
N SER A 157 13.18 22.10 -4.55
CA SER A 157 13.85 23.29 -4.01
C SER A 157 15.20 23.47 -4.69
N LEU A 158 15.41 24.69 -5.18
CA LEU A 158 16.59 25.14 -5.92
C LEU A 158 17.73 25.63 -5.00
N TRP A 159 17.50 25.74 -3.70
CA TRP A 159 18.46 26.33 -2.76
C TRP A 159 19.53 25.31 -2.27
N PRO A 160 20.82 25.71 -2.18
CA PRO A 160 21.94 24.84 -1.87
C PRO A 160 22.12 24.60 -0.37
N TRP A 161 21.04 24.25 0.34
CA TRP A 161 21.13 23.91 1.76
C TRP A 161 21.79 22.55 1.99
N PRO A 162 22.50 22.36 3.13
CA PRO A 162 23.01 21.06 3.55
C PRO A 162 21.89 20.01 3.55
N ARG A 163 22.21 18.81 3.09
CA ARG A 163 21.27 17.68 3.02
C ARG A 163 21.63 16.65 4.08
N ARG A 164 20.63 16.24 4.85
CA ARG A 164 20.73 15.11 5.76
C ARG A 164 19.72 14.06 5.34
N GLU A 165 20.16 12.84 5.11
CA GLU A 165 19.29 11.72 4.80
C GLU A 165 19.25 10.77 6.00
N VAL A 166 18.04 10.40 6.40
CA VAL A 166 17.79 9.36 7.40
C VAL A 166 17.17 8.18 6.65
N VAL A 167 17.78 7.01 6.78
CA VAL A 167 17.30 5.78 6.13
C VAL A 167 16.96 4.77 7.22
N GLU A 168 15.73 4.28 7.17
CA GLU A 168 15.21 3.27 8.08
C GLU A 168 14.71 2.05 7.29
N ARG A 169 14.56 0.90 7.96
CA ARG A 169 13.99 -0.31 7.36
C ARG A 169 12.75 -0.70 8.17
N THR A 170 11.66 -0.95 7.48
CA THR A 170 10.38 -1.42 8.06
C THR A 170 9.73 -2.42 7.10
N SER A 171 8.55 -2.91 7.44
CA SER A 171 7.68 -3.77 6.64
C SER A 171 6.26 -3.71 7.23
N LEU A 172 5.27 -4.26 6.55
CA LEU A 172 3.91 -4.34 7.12
C LEU A 172 3.88 -5.19 8.40
N SER A 173 4.77 -6.18 8.51
CA SER A 173 4.91 -7.06 9.69
C SER A 173 5.88 -6.54 10.76
N SER A 174 6.54 -5.39 10.55
CA SER A 174 7.54 -4.89 11.51
C SER A 174 6.88 -4.59 12.86
N THR A 175 7.55 -4.94 13.97
CA THR A 175 7.04 -4.65 15.32
C THR A 175 7.37 -3.23 15.78
N ASN A 176 8.47 -2.67 15.26
CA ASN A 176 8.93 -1.33 15.59
C ASN A 176 8.52 -0.34 14.49
N PRO A 177 7.80 0.75 14.82
CA PRO A 177 7.47 1.77 13.85
C PRO A 177 8.71 2.59 13.47
N PRO A 178 8.76 3.17 12.25
CA PRO A 178 9.81 4.10 11.88
C PRO A 178 9.79 5.35 12.77
N ALA A 179 10.95 5.99 12.92
CA ALA A 179 11.12 7.19 13.73
C ALA A 179 10.35 8.38 13.11
N PHE A 180 10.46 8.58 11.79
CA PHE A 180 9.60 9.52 11.08
C PHE A 180 8.31 8.84 10.62
N ARG A 181 7.18 9.34 11.11
CA ARG A 181 5.84 8.80 10.83
C ARG A 181 5.03 9.78 10.02
N LEU A 182 4.56 9.32 8.87
CA LEU A 182 3.61 10.03 8.02
C LEU A 182 2.30 9.24 8.04
N PRO A 183 1.24 9.73 8.71
CA PRO A 183 -0.02 8.98 8.80
C PRO A 183 -0.66 8.80 7.43
N VAL A 184 -1.43 7.74 7.27
CA VAL A 184 -2.27 7.51 6.08
C VAL A 184 -3.33 8.62 6.02
N PRO A 185 -3.52 9.29 4.87
CA PRO A 185 -4.54 10.33 4.70
C PRO A 185 -5.96 9.74 4.54
N ILE A 186 -6.36 8.85 5.46
CA ILE A 186 -7.56 7.99 5.34
C ILE A 186 -8.85 8.80 5.12
N GLY A 187 -9.00 9.94 5.77
CA GLY A 187 -10.18 10.80 5.61
C GLY A 187 -10.30 11.47 4.23
N ARG A 188 -9.20 11.56 3.45
CA ARG A 188 -9.26 11.96 2.03
C ARG A 188 -9.59 10.76 1.16
N LEU A 189 -8.89 9.65 1.38
CA LEU A 189 -9.08 8.39 0.66
C LEU A 189 -10.54 7.93 0.71
N LEU A 190 -11.15 7.85 1.89
CA LEU A 190 -12.53 7.39 2.06
C LEU A 190 -13.60 8.35 1.50
N LYS A 191 -13.27 9.62 1.25
CA LYS A 191 -14.22 10.56 0.59
C LYS A 191 -14.27 10.38 -0.92
N GLN A 192 -13.28 9.69 -1.47
CA GLN A 192 -13.03 9.59 -2.91
C GLN A 192 -13.10 8.14 -3.40
N ALA A 193 -12.94 7.18 -2.48
CA ALA A 193 -13.17 5.76 -2.65
C ALA A 193 -14.65 5.43 -2.85
#